data_AF-A0A7Z2ZIS9-F1
#
_entry.id   AF-A0A7Z2ZIS9-F1
#
_cell.length_a   1.000
_cell.length_b   1.000
_cell.length_c   1.000
_cell.angle_alpha   90.00
_cell.angle_beta   90.00
_cell.angle_gamma   90.00
#
_symmetry.space_group_name_H-M   'P 1'
#
loop_
_entity.id
_entity.type
_entity.pdbx_description
1 polymer ?
#
loop_
_entity_poly.entity_id
_entity_poly.type
_entity_poly.pdbx_seq_one_letter_code
_entity_poly.pdbx_strand_id
1 'polypeptide(L)'
;MNLATEVNPDLWAAVRRSYESQAWSNAILDAVHHFSDVIRAKAGLQSDGTALAGQAFGGKEPKIRLNRLATESEKNVQAGVEQIARGLYQAIRNPRSHERFEDSQRECDAIIVFVDYLLGMIGHARAAFSIDNILERVTDENFVVNKRYAELILAEIPKSKRLDTLVTAFEGRNTSDSLKQVHFFQACISSLETNEKEKFFEVVSSHLQSSTDERELRSVFQILDVAQWLFIAEADRMRSENRVIRSIEAGRYSSAKGRCVGGALATWAKEFFKYFSLKRELLYSLYAALSSGVREREDYVFKFFFRYLDDLADAPPAYFLRHIRERLEQGDERYKEALDDYLMFGSESWVTPFKQQLDEFKASETPASFDFDDDDIPF
;
A
#
# COMPACT_ATOMS: atom_id res chain seq x y z
N MET A 1 -34.48 40.61 -3.65
CA MET A 1 -33.30 39.77 -3.37
C MET A 1 -33.11 38.87 -4.56
N ASN A 2 -31.89 38.71 -5.09
CA ASN A 2 -31.64 37.75 -6.18
C ASN A 2 -30.85 36.59 -5.60
N LEU A 3 -31.57 35.57 -5.13
CA LEU A 3 -30.96 34.43 -4.42
C LEU A 3 -29.83 33.78 -5.22
N ALA A 4 -29.99 33.67 -6.54
CA ALA A 4 -29.03 33.02 -7.44
C ALA A 4 -27.62 33.65 -7.41
N THR A 5 -27.53 34.93 -7.06
CA THR A 5 -26.25 35.66 -6.98
C THR A 5 -25.76 35.86 -5.54
N GLU A 6 -26.58 35.52 -4.55
CA GLU A 6 -26.33 35.81 -3.13
C GLU A 6 -25.88 34.57 -2.33
N VAL A 7 -26.11 33.36 -2.85
CA VAL A 7 -25.69 32.11 -2.19
C VAL A 7 -24.66 31.34 -3.01
N ASN A 8 -23.99 30.38 -2.36
CA ASN A 8 -23.04 29.48 -3.00
C ASN A 8 -23.65 28.81 -4.25
N PRO A 9 -22.93 28.75 -5.38
CA PRO A 9 -23.43 28.14 -6.61
C PRO A 9 -23.95 26.70 -6.46
N ASP A 10 -23.32 25.89 -5.60
CA ASP A 10 -23.71 24.51 -5.37
C ASP A 10 -25.03 24.42 -4.59
N LEU A 11 -25.20 25.30 -3.60
CA LEU A 11 -26.47 25.42 -2.87
C LEU A 11 -27.58 25.93 -3.81
N TRP A 12 -27.29 26.93 -4.64
CA TRP A 12 -28.24 27.41 -5.64
C TRP A 12 -28.65 26.27 -6.58
N ALA A 13 -27.70 25.50 -7.10
CA ALA A 13 -27.98 24.37 -7.97
C ALA A 13 -28.90 23.33 -7.31
N ALA A 14 -28.73 23.08 -6.00
CA ALA A 14 -29.58 22.17 -5.25
C ALA A 14 -31.03 22.66 -5.12
N VAL A 15 -31.24 23.96 -4.87
CA VAL A 15 -32.58 24.52 -4.58
C VAL A 15 -33.30 25.08 -5.81
N ARG A 16 -32.57 25.37 -6.90
CA ARG A 16 -33.05 26.15 -8.06
C ARG A 16 -34.38 25.67 -8.60
N ARG A 17 -34.54 24.36 -8.80
CA ARG A 17 -35.76 23.78 -9.40
C ARG A 17 -36.98 24.09 -8.55
N SER A 18 -36.92 23.78 -7.26
CA SER A 18 -38.03 23.99 -6.32
C SER A 18 -38.31 25.49 -6.15
N TYR A 19 -37.26 26.30 -6.09
CA TYR A 19 -37.36 27.75 -5.95
C TYR A 19 -38.01 28.42 -7.18
N GLU A 20 -37.56 28.11 -8.40
CA GLU A 20 -38.13 28.66 -9.64
C GLU A 20 -39.60 28.23 -9.84
N SER A 21 -39.97 27.05 -9.34
CA SER A 21 -41.35 26.56 -9.35
C SER A 21 -42.24 27.14 -8.25
N GLN A 22 -41.72 28.05 -7.41
CA GLN A 22 -42.40 28.63 -6.25
C GLN A 22 -42.83 27.60 -5.19
N ALA A 23 -42.19 26.43 -5.19
CA ALA A 23 -42.38 25.40 -4.18
C ALA A 23 -41.48 25.70 -2.97
N TRP A 24 -41.82 26.76 -2.23
CA TRP A 24 -40.98 27.33 -1.17
C TRP A 24 -40.58 26.33 -0.09
N SER A 25 -41.52 25.55 0.43
CA SER A 25 -41.26 24.53 1.45
C SER A 25 -40.32 23.43 0.93
N ASN A 26 -40.42 23.08 -0.37
CA ASN A 26 -39.53 22.11 -1.00
C ASN A 26 -38.12 22.69 -1.22
N ALA A 27 -38.01 23.96 -1.61
CA ALA A 27 -36.71 24.63 -1.75
C ALA A 27 -35.95 24.69 -0.41
N ILE A 28 -36.67 24.90 0.70
CA ILE A 28 -36.10 24.81 2.05
C ILE A 28 -35.62 23.38 2.35
N LEU A 29 -36.41 22.35 2.03
CA LEU A 29 -36.02 20.96 2.24
C LEU A 29 -34.77 20.61 1.41
N ASP A 30 -34.71 21.01 0.14
CA ASP A 30 -33.56 20.80 -0.73
C ASP A 30 -32.30 21.46 -0.17
N ALA A 31 -32.41 22.67 0.38
CA ALA A 31 -31.30 23.35 1.03
C ALA A 31 -30.77 22.57 2.24
N VAL A 32 -31.67 22.10 3.12
CA VAL A 32 -31.28 21.34 4.32
C VAL A 32 -30.76 19.93 3.96
N HIS A 33 -31.26 19.32 2.89
CA HIS A 33 -30.70 18.08 2.37
C HIS A 33 -29.27 18.29 1.85
N HIS A 34 -29.04 19.32 1.04
CA HIS A 34 -27.71 19.68 0.59
C HIS A 34 -26.74 19.94 1.76
N PHE A 35 -27.18 20.70 2.77
CA PHE A 35 -26.43 20.89 4.02
C PHE A 35 -26.03 19.57 4.69
N SER A 36 -26.97 18.62 4.75
CA SER A 36 -26.72 17.29 5.33
C SER A 36 -25.73 16.49 4.51
N ASP A 37 -25.81 16.55 3.18
CA ASP A 37 -24.90 15.84 2.28
C ASP A 37 -23.47 16.36 2.40
N VAL A 38 -23.29 17.68 2.51
CA VAL A 38 -21.98 18.30 2.77
C VAL A 38 -21.40 17.81 4.10
N ILE A 39 -22.22 17.75 5.17
CA ILE A 39 -21.78 17.22 6.47
C ILE A 39 -21.39 15.74 6.37
N ARG A 40 -22.22 14.91 5.73
CA ARG A 40 -21.95 13.47 5.57
C ARG A 40 -20.66 13.22 4.81
N ALA A 41 -20.49 13.90 3.68
CA ALA A 41 -19.29 13.81 2.86
C ALA A 41 -18.04 14.19 3.66
N LYS A 42 -18.10 15.30 4.41
CA LYS A 42 -16.97 15.83 5.16
C LYS A 42 -16.64 15.03 6.43
N ALA A 43 -17.64 14.46 7.09
CA ALA A 43 -17.46 13.67 8.32
C ALA A 43 -17.31 12.16 8.09
N GLY A 44 -17.54 11.66 6.86
CA GLY A 44 -17.60 10.23 6.57
C GLY A 44 -18.72 9.52 7.34
N LEU A 45 -19.88 10.16 7.44
CA LEU A 45 -21.04 9.68 8.21
C LEU A 45 -22.20 9.28 7.31
N GLN A 46 -23.01 8.32 7.78
CA GLN A 46 -24.25 7.89 7.13
C GLN A 46 -25.50 8.20 7.96
N SER A 47 -25.33 8.80 9.14
CA SER A 47 -26.42 9.24 10.01
C SER A 47 -27.24 10.39 9.40
N ASP A 48 -28.41 10.66 9.97
CA ASP A 48 -29.28 11.76 9.55
C ASP A 48 -29.75 12.63 10.72
N GLY A 49 -30.20 13.84 10.41
CA GLY A 49 -30.84 14.77 11.32
C GLY A 49 -30.00 15.10 12.55
N THR A 50 -30.62 15.05 13.72
CA THR A 50 -29.97 15.42 14.99
C THR A 50 -28.81 14.50 15.37
N ALA A 51 -28.87 13.23 14.96
CA ALA A 51 -27.77 12.28 15.15
C ALA A 51 -26.56 12.66 14.29
N LEU A 52 -26.79 13.08 13.04
CA LEU A 52 -25.74 13.60 12.15
C LEU A 52 -25.05 14.83 12.75
N ALA A 53 -25.83 15.82 13.20
CA ALA A 53 -25.27 17.03 13.82
C ALA A 53 -24.40 16.69 15.04
N GLY A 54 -24.89 15.82 15.92
CA GLY A 54 -24.16 15.40 17.12
C GLY A 54 -22.86 14.66 16.81
N GLN A 55 -22.88 13.72 15.86
CA GLN A 55 -21.69 12.96 15.48
C GLN A 55 -20.68 13.79 14.69
N ALA A 56 -21.13 14.79 13.94
CA ALA A 56 -20.25 15.65 13.14
C ALA A 56 -19.56 16.73 13.98
N PHE A 57 -20.31 17.45 14.81
CA PHE A 57 -19.81 18.66 15.47
C PHE A 57 -19.67 18.54 16.99
N GLY A 58 -20.27 17.53 17.61
CA GLY A 58 -20.27 17.35 19.05
C GLY A 58 -19.09 16.54 19.60
N GLY A 59 -19.00 16.49 20.92
CA GLY A 59 -17.97 15.74 21.65
C GLY A 59 -16.66 16.51 21.86
N LYS A 60 -15.70 15.86 22.54
CA LYS A 60 -14.37 16.45 22.81
C LYS A 60 -13.51 16.54 21.55
N GLU A 61 -13.70 15.60 20.63
CA GLU A 61 -12.99 15.51 19.35
C GLU A 61 -14.02 15.37 18.22
N PRO A 62 -14.57 16.49 17.71
CA PRO A 62 -15.58 16.46 16.66
C PRO A 62 -14.99 16.03 15.31
N LYS A 63 -15.76 15.32 14.50
CA LYS A 63 -15.33 14.87 13.17
C LYS A 63 -15.13 16.02 12.18
N ILE A 64 -15.91 17.08 12.33
CA ILE A 64 -15.73 18.33 11.60
C ILE A 64 -15.30 19.40 12.60
N ARG A 65 -14.04 19.81 12.50
CA ARG A 65 -13.47 20.83 13.36
C ARG A 65 -13.59 22.19 12.68
N LEU A 66 -14.48 23.05 13.19
CA LEU A 66 -14.77 24.35 12.59
C LEU A 66 -13.64 25.37 12.76
N ASN A 67 -12.80 25.19 13.78
CA ASN A 67 -11.70 26.09 14.14
C ASN A 67 -10.62 25.34 14.94
N ARG A 68 -9.68 26.04 15.60
CA ARG A 68 -8.59 25.37 16.32
C ARG A 68 -8.99 24.84 17.69
N LEU A 69 -10.21 25.06 18.20
CA LEU A 69 -10.66 24.62 19.53
C LEU A 69 -9.67 24.96 20.67
N ALA A 70 -8.81 25.96 20.49
CA ALA A 70 -7.74 26.29 21.40
C ALA A 70 -8.26 27.22 22.50
N THR A 71 -9.14 28.14 22.14
CA THR A 71 -9.78 29.08 23.07
C THR A 71 -11.19 28.63 23.47
N GLU A 72 -11.69 29.17 24.58
CA GLU A 72 -13.07 28.95 25.00
C GLU A 72 -14.07 29.46 23.95
N SER A 73 -13.81 30.62 23.35
CA SER A 73 -14.62 31.17 22.26
C SER A 73 -14.72 30.21 21.06
N GLU A 74 -13.59 29.60 20.67
CA GLU A 74 -13.55 28.61 19.60
C GLU A 74 -14.36 27.35 19.94
N LYS A 75 -14.27 26.87 21.18
CA LYS A 75 -15.09 25.74 21.67
C LYS A 75 -16.58 26.08 21.70
N ASN A 76 -16.93 27.31 22.07
CA ASN A 76 -18.31 27.79 22.06
C ASN A 76 -18.87 27.88 20.64
N VAL A 77 -18.08 28.31 19.65
CA VAL A 77 -18.48 28.29 18.24
C VAL A 77 -18.78 26.85 17.79
N GLN A 78 -17.93 25.89 18.14
CA GLN A 78 -18.13 24.48 17.80
C GLN A 78 -19.44 23.94 18.40
N ALA A 79 -19.65 24.13 19.70
CA ALA A 79 -20.86 23.67 20.39
C ALA A 79 -22.12 24.40 19.88
N GLY A 80 -22.00 25.69 19.59
CA GLY A 80 -23.10 26.50 19.06
C GLY A 80 -23.56 26.02 17.68
N VAL A 81 -22.64 25.71 16.78
CA VAL A 81 -22.99 25.18 15.45
C VAL A 81 -23.61 23.78 15.54
N GLU A 82 -23.15 22.92 16.47
CA GLU A 82 -23.82 21.64 16.74
C GLU A 82 -25.30 21.85 17.12
N GLN A 83 -25.58 22.78 18.03
CA GLN A 83 -26.93 23.08 18.51
C GLN A 83 -27.79 23.71 17.41
N ILE A 84 -27.23 24.64 16.64
CA ILE A 84 -27.92 25.27 15.50
C ILE A 84 -28.29 24.20 14.46
N ALA A 85 -27.38 23.29 14.11
CA ALA A 85 -27.67 22.22 13.17
C ALA A 85 -28.79 21.30 13.68
N ARG A 86 -28.79 20.93 14.97
CA ARG A 86 -29.90 20.19 15.59
C ARG A 86 -31.21 20.96 15.50
N GLY A 87 -31.19 22.26 15.79
CA GLY A 87 -32.35 23.15 15.68
C GLY A 87 -32.88 23.26 14.25
N LEU A 88 -32.00 23.37 13.25
CA LEU A 88 -32.36 23.37 11.84
C LEU A 88 -33.10 22.08 11.46
N TYR A 89 -32.63 20.92 11.92
CA TYR A 89 -33.35 19.67 11.68
C TYR A 89 -34.69 19.61 12.41
N GLN A 90 -34.71 19.90 13.71
CA GLN A 90 -35.90 19.72 14.54
C GLN A 90 -37.00 20.73 14.24
N ALA A 91 -36.66 22.00 14.07
CA ALA A 91 -37.62 23.09 13.94
C ALA A 91 -37.94 23.43 12.48
N ILE A 92 -37.00 23.20 11.56
CA ILE A 92 -37.19 23.59 10.15
C ILE A 92 -37.48 22.38 9.28
N ARG A 93 -36.58 21.39 9.21
CA ARG A 93 -36.74 20.25 8.30
C ARG A 93 -37.87 19.30 8.72
N ASN A 94 -37.90 18.87 9.97
CA ASN A 94 -38.78 17.79 10.41
C ASN A 94 -40.27 18.15 10.23
N PRO A 95 -40.76 19.35 10.62
CA PRO A 95 -42.17 19.71 10.39
C PRO A 95 -42.54 19.66 8.90
N ARG A 96 -41.67 20.18 8.02
CA ARG A 96 -41.86 20.18 6.56
C ARG A 96 -41.81 18.79 5.93
N SER A 97 -41.15 17.83 6.59
CA SER A 97 -41.04 16.44 6.10
C SER A 97 -42.21 15.56 6.56
N HIS A 98 -42.90 15.92 7.64
CA HIS A 98 -43.94 15.10 8.25
C HIS A 98 -45.36 15.66 8.05
N GLU A 99 -45.50 16.97 7.87
CA GLU A 99 -46.79 17.65 7.74
C GLU A 99 -46.81 18.59 6.52
N ARG A 100 -48.02 19.01 6.10
CA ARG A 100 -48.15 20.07 5.08
C ARG A 100 -47.76 21.41 5.70
N PHE A 101 -46.80 22.06 5.08
CA PHE A 101 -46.24 23.33 5.55
C PHE A 101 -46.29 24.35 4.42
N GLU A 102 -46.87 25.53 4.65
CA GLU A 102 -46.94 26.61 3.67
C GLU A 102 -45.97 27.71 4.07
N ASP A 103 -44.80 27.73 3.43
CA ASP A 103 -43.81 28.79 3.57
C ASP A 103 -44.06 29.92 2.58
N SER A 104 -43.83 31.16 3.02
CA SER A 104 -43.72 32.30 2.12
C SER A 104 -42.35 32.35 1.44
N GLN A 105 -42.27 33.05 0.30
CA GLN A 105 -40.99 33.31 -0.36
C GLN A 105 -39.97 33.95 0.60
N ARG A 106 -40.42 34.90 1.44
CA ARG A 106 -39.54 35.59 2.40
C ARG A 106 -38.92 34.63 3.43
N GLU A 107 -39.69 33.65 3.91
CA GLU A 107 -39.18 32.64 4.85
C GLU A 107 -38.20 31.70 4.16
N CYS A 108 -38.52 31.27 2.95
CA CYS A 108 -37.63 30.48 2.10
C CYS A 108 -36.28 31.18 1.87
N ASP A 109 -36.33 32.44 1.43
CA ASP A 109 -35.17 33.30 1.22
C ASP A 109 -34.27 33.37 2.47
N ALA A 110 -34.88 33.68 3.62
CA ALA A 110 -34.15 33.82 4.88
C ALA A 110 -33.49 32.50 5.32
N ILE A 111 -34.20 31.38 5.19
CA ILE A 111 -33.68 30.07 5.58
C ILE A 111 -32.56 29.62 4.64
N ILE A 112 -32.70 29.80 3.32
CA ILE A 112 -31.66 29.40 2.36
C ILE A 112 -30.38 30.22 2.59
N VAL A 113 -30.48 31.53 2.81
CA VAL A 113 -29.33 32.37 3.14
C VAL A 113 -28.68 31.94 4.47
N PHE A 114 -29.49 31.56 5.46
CA PHE A 114 -28.97 31.03 6.72
C PHE A 114 -28.25 29.68 6.55
N VAL A 115 -28.79 28.78 5.72
CA VAL A 115 -28.13 27.52 5.36
C VAL A 115 -26.80 27.79 4.64
N ASP A 116 -26.76 28.77 3.74
CA ASP A 116 -25.53 29.18 3.06
C ASP A 116 -24.46 29.67 4.05
N TYR A 117 -24.85 30.50 5.02
CA TYR A 117 -23.96 30.94 6.09
C TYR A 117 -23.36 29.76 6.87
N LEU A 118 -24.19 28.77 7.24
CA LEU A 118 -23.70 27.57 7.93
C LEU A 118 -22.79 26.72 7.05
N LEU A 119 -23.10 26.60 5.76
CA LEU A 119 -22.21 25.95 4.79
C LEU A 119 -20.87 26.66 4.68
N GLY A 120 -20.83 27.99 4.72
CA GLY A 120 -19.59 28.77 4.78
C GLY A 120 -18.74 28.43 6.01
N MET A 121 -19.37 28.33 7.19
CA MET A 121 -18.68 27.90 8.41
C MET A 121 -18.11 26.48 8.29
N ILE A 122 -18.84 25.57 7.64
CA ILE A 122 -18.37 24.20 7.37
C ILE A 122 -17.28 24.20 6.29
N GLY A 123 -17.37 25.03 5.26
CA GLY A 123 -16.41 25.11 4.16
C GLY A 123 -14.99 25.39 4.65
N HIS A 124 -14.85 26.32 5.59
CA HIS A 124 -13.57 26.64 6.24
C HIS A 124 -13.10 25.61 7.27
N ALA A 125 -13.96 24.69 7.69
CA ALA A 125 -13.61 23.65 8.65
C ALA A 125 -12.60 22.65 8.02
N ARG A 126 -11.61 22.20 8.79
CA ARG A 126 -10.79 21.06 8.36
C ARG A 126 -11.53 19.77 8.73
N ALA A 127 -11.64 18.84 7.78
CA ALA A 127 -12.06 17.48 8.11
C ALA A 127 -11.03 16.88 9.09
N ALA A 128 -11.48 16.15 10.11
CA ALA A 128 -10.58 15.49 11.05
C ALA A 128 -9.68 14.43 10.36
N PHE A 129 -10.10 13.96 9.18
CA PHE A 129 -9.39 12.99 8.36
C PHE A 129 -9.20 13.54 6.93
N SER A 130 -7.98 13.42 6.42
CA SER A 130 -7.63 13.68 5.02
C SER A 130 -6.64 12.61 4.58
N ILE A 131 -6.88 12.01 3.41
CA ILE A 131 -5.95 11.04 2.82
C ILE A 131 -4.60 11.73 2.58
N ASP A 132 -4.58 12.93 2.03
CA ASP A 132 -3.35 13.69 1.74
C ASP A 132 -2.50 13.88 3.01
N ASN A 133 -3.12 14.21 4.15
CA ASN A 133 -2.38 14.36 5.41
C ASN A 133 -1.77 13.04 5.90
N ILE A 134 -2.45 11.91 5.66
CA ILE A 134 -1.91 10.58 5.98
C ILE A 134 -0.74 10.26 5.05
N LEU A 135 -0.88 10.55 3.76
CA LEU A 135 0.16 10.30 2.76
C LEU A 135 1.40 11.15 2.98
N GLU A 136 1.25 12.43 3.32
CA GLU A 136 2.36 13.30 3.71
C GLU A 136 3.14 12.71 4.89
N ARG A 137 2.45 12.14 5.88
CA ARG A 137 3.10 11.50 7.03
C ARG A 137 3.78 10.17 6.68
N VAL A 138 3.16 9.36 5.81
CA VAL A 138 3.69 8.03 5.42
C VAL A 138 4.85 8.16 4.43
N THR A 139 4.87 9.21 3.62
CA THR A 139 5.95 9.50 2.66
C THR A 139 7.05 10.39 3.24
N ASP A 140 6.88 10.87 4.49
CA ASP A 140 7.88 11.67 5.19
C ASP A 140 9.24 10.97 5.29
N GLU A 141 10.32 11.74 5.12
CA GLU A 141 11.68 11.22 5.17
C GLU A 141 12.02 10.57 6.52
N ASN A 142 11.46 11.11 7.60
CA ASN A 142 11.62 10.67 8.98
C ASN A 142 10.51 9.70 9.42
N PHE A 143 9.78 9.09 8.48
CA PHE A 143 8.79 8.07 8.81
C PHE A 143 9.41 6.97 9.69
N VAL A 144 8.79 6.72 10.84
CA VAL A 144 9.28 5.73 11.80
C VAL A 144 8.93 4.34 11.30
N VAL A 145 9.93 3.61 10.79
CA VAL A 145 9.79 2.22 10.32
C VAL A 145 9.54 1.29 11.50
N ASN A 146 8.30 1.28 11.99
CA ASN A 146 7.89 0.52 13.16
C ASN A 146 6.42 0.11 13.07
N LYS A 147 6.14 -1.16 13.38
CA LYS A 147 4.78 -1.71 13.36
C LYS A 147 3.80 -0.94 14.24
N ARG A 148 4.20 -0.57 15.46
CA ARG A 148 3.32 0.16 16.39
C ARG A 148 2.99 1.56 15.89
N TYR A 149 3.96 2.26 15.29
CA TYR A 149 3.71 3.57 14.70
C TYR A 149 2.71 3.50 13.55
N ALA A 150 2.87 2.52 12.66
CA ALA A 150 1.92 2.25 11.58
C ALA A 150 0.50 1.95 12.09
N GLU A 151 0.35 1.15 13.15
CA GLU A 151 -0.95 0.87 13.78
C GLU A 151 -1.61 2.12 14.38
N LEU A 152 -0.83 3.07 14.91
CA LEU A 152 -1.36 4.34 15.41
C LEU A 152 -1.90 5.20 14.27
N ILE A 153 -1.18 5.28 13.14
CA ILE A 153 -1.68 5.98 11.94
C ILE A 153 -2.96 5.30 11.43
N LEU A 154 -3.00 3.97 11.36
CA LEU A 154 -4.19 3.23 10.93
C LEU A 154 -5.41 3.47 11.84
N ALA A 155 -5.19 3.72 13.14
CA ALA A 155 -6.26 4.04 14.07
C ALA A 155 -6.92 5.41 13.78
N GLU A 156 -6.20 6.33 13.12
CA GLU A 156 -6.73 7.62 12.67
C GLU A 156 -7.55 7.50 11.37
N ILE A 157 -7.41 6.40 10.63
CA ILE A 157 -8.12 6.16 9.35
C ILE A 157 -9.50 5.53 9.62
N PRO A 158 -10.61 6.22 9.26
CA PRO A 158 -11.94 5.63 9.34
C PRO A 158 -12.03 4.32 8.56
N LYS A 159 -12.72 3.30 9.11
CA LYS A 159 -12.81 1.98 8.47
C LYS A 159 -13.25 2.05 6.99
N SER A 160 -14.28 2.84 6.70
CA SER A 160 -14.81 3.07 5.35
C SER A 160 -13.85 3.77 4.37
N LYS A 161 -12.70 4.26 4.85
CA LYS A 161 -11.68 4.96 4.08
C LYS A 161 -10.35 4.22 3.99
N ARG A 162 -10.24 3.03 4.59
CA ARG A 162 -8.98 2.27 4.60
C ARG A 162 -8.58 1.78 3.22
N LEU A 163 -9.52 1.27 2.44
CA LEU A 163 -9.24 0.85 1.06
C LEU A 163 -8.78 2.03 0.21
N ASP A 164 -9.55 3.13 0.19
CA ASP A 164 -9.20 4.35 -0.55
C ASP A 164 -7.80 4.83 -0.17
N THR A 165 -7.51 4.93 1.14
CA THR A 165 -6.21 5.39 1.64
C THR A 165 -5.07 4.46 1.22
N LEU A 166 -5.29 3.14 1.29
CA LEU A 166 -4.29 2.14 0.90
C LEU A 166 -4.00 2.20 -0.61
N VAL A 167 -5.03 2.34 -1.44
CA VAL A 167 -4.88 2.48 -2.90
C VAL A 167 -4.10 3.74 -3.22
N THR A 168 -4.49 4.90 -2.68
CA THR A 168 -3.77 6.16 -2.93
C THR A 168 -2.34 6.12 -2.39
N ALA A 169 -2.11 5.48 -1.24
CA ALA A 169 -0.77 5.28 -0.69
C ALA A 169 0.08 4.40 -1.60
N PHE A 170 -0.49 3.34 -2.17
CA PHE A 170 0.20 2.47 -3.10
C PHE A 170 0.56 3.24 -4.38
N GLU A 171 -0.37 3.95 -4.99
CA GLU A 171 -0.13 4.73 -6.21
C GLU A 171 0.91 5.85 -6.00
N GLY A 172 0.89 6.51 -4.85
CA GLY A 172 1.82 7.59 -4.48
C GLY A 172 3.10 7.15 -3.77
N ARG A 173 3.36 5.84 -3.65
CA ARG A 173 4.49 5.34 -2.85
C ARG A 173 5.83 5.72 -3.44
N ASN A 174 6.84 5.82 -2.56
CA ASN A 174 8.21 5.96 -3.02
C ASN A 174 8.75 4.60 -3.51
N THR A 175 8.68 4.36 -4.81
CA THR A 175 9.20 3.13 -5.45
C THR A 175 10.72 2.95 -5.31
N SER A 176 11.44 4.02 -4.92
CA SER A 176 12.88 3.97 -4.65
C SER A 176 13.21 3.45 -3.24
N ASP A 177 12.31 3.61 -2.27
CA ASP A 177 12.50 3.15 -0.88
C ASP A 177 11.16 2.81 -0.20
N SER A 178 10.51 1.74 -0.66
CA SER A 178 9.21 1.33 -0.13
C SER A 178 9.31 0.56 1.19
N LEU A 179 10.51 0.12 1.58
CA LEU A 179 10.74 -0.56 2.86
C LEU A 179 10.39 0.33 4.05
N LYS A 180 10.61 1.65 3.95
CA LYS A 180 10.21 2.58 5.02
C LYS A 180 8.72 2.46 5.34
N GLN A 181 7.90 2.12 4.35
CA GLN A 181 6.45 2.11 4.44
C GLN A 181 5.86 0.71 4.68
N VAL A 182 6.69 -0.34 4.72
CA VAL A 182 6.23 -1.75 4.76
C VAL A 182 5.20 -1.99 5.87
N HIS A 183 5.47 -1.50 7.07
CA HIS A 183 4.58 -1.70 8.21
C HIS A 183 3.23 -1.00 8.06
N PHE A 184 3.20 0.17 7.41
CA PHE A 184 1.95 0.86 7.12
C PHE A 184 1.09 0.05 6.16
N PHE A 185 1.66 -0.39 5.04
CA PHE A 185 0.95 -1.22 4.07
C PHE A 185 0.47 -2.54 4.68
N GLN A 186 1.33 -3.25 5.41
CA GLN A 186 0.96 -4.50 6.08
C GLN A 186 -0.18 -4.31 7.08
N ALA A 187 -0.15 -3.23 7.88
CA ALA A 187 -1.23 -2.91 8.82
C ALA A 187 -2.54 -2.61 8.09
N CYS A 188 -2.49 -1.78 7.05
CA CYS A 188 -3.65 -1.44 6.23
C CYS A 188 -4.26 -2.67 5.56
N ILE A 189 -3.47 -3.47 4.83
CA ILE A 189 -3.92 -4.70 4.16
C ILE A 189 -4.56 -5.65 5.17
N SER A 190 -3.93 -5.87 6.33
CA SER A 190 -4.46 -6.78 7.36
C SER A 190 -5.80 -6.32 7.94
N SER A 191 -6.09 -5.02 7.86
CA SER A 191 -7.28 -4.40 8.42
C SER A 191 -8.50 -4.37 7.50
N LEU A 192 -8.32 -4.76 6.23
CA LEU A 192 -9.37 -4.78 5.21
C LEU A 192 -10.21 -6.08 5.26
N GLU A 193 -11.48 -5.94 4.88
CA GLU A 193 -12.36 -7.08 4.62
C GLU A 193 -11.95 -7.84 3.34
N THR A 194 -12.44 -9.07 3.15
CA THR A 194 -12.03 -9.93 2.01
C THR A 194 -12.28 -9.27 0.65
N ASN A 195 -13.46 -8.68 0.46
CA ASN A 195 -13.83 -7.97 -0.77
C ASN A 195 -12.98 -6.70 -1.01
N GLU A 196 -12.56 -6.02 0.04
CA GLU A 196 -11.68 -4.85 -0.05
C GLU A 196 -10.25 -5.27 -0.41
N LYS A 197 -9.77 -6.38 0.15
CA LYS A 197 -8.47 -6.97 -0.22
C LYS A 197 -8.45 -7.36 -1.70
N GLU A 198 -9.48 -8.03 -2.18
CA GLU A 198 -9.61 -8.40 -3.61
C GLU A 198 -9.47 -7.17 -4.50
N LYS A 199 -10.22 -6.10 -4.23
CA LYS A 199 -10.12 -4.82 -4.96
C LYS A 199 -8.73 -4.20 -4.90
N PHE A 200 -8.08 -4.24 -3.75
CA PHE A 200 -6.71 -3.72 -3.62
C PHE A 200 -5.73 -4.53 -4.50
N PHE A 201 -5.82 -5.86 -4.49
CA PHE A 201 -4.94 -6.70 -5.30
C PHE A 201 -5.23 -6.61 -6.80
N GLU A 202 -6.46 -6.29 -7.23
CA GLU A 202 -6.77 -5.91 -8.63
C GLU A 202 -5.98 -4.66 -9.08
N VAL A 203 -5.87 -3.66 -8.19
CA VAL A 203 -5.05 -2.46 -8.44
C VAL A 203 -3.56 -2.81 -8.53
N VAL A 204 -3.05 -3.66 -7.63
CA VAL A 204 -1.65 -4.13 -7.67
C VAL A 204 -1.38 -4.90 -8.98
N SER A 205 -2.30 -5.79 -9.37
CA SER A 205 -2.21 -6.57 -10.61
C SER A 205 -2.09 -5.66 -11.83
N SER A 206 -2.97 -4.64 -11.92
CA SER A 206 -2.99 -3.68 -13.02
C SER A 206 -1.68 -2.89 -13.16
N HIS A 207 -1.05 -2.52 -12.04
CA HIS A 207 0.26 -1.87 -12.02
C HIS A 207 1.38 -2.80 -12.51
N LEU A 208 1.39 -4.05 -12.05
CA LEU A 208 2.38 -5.05 -12.49
C LEU A 208 2.22 -5.42 -13.97
N GLN A 209 1.00 -5.42 -14.47
CA GLN A 209 0.68 -5.69 -15.87
C GLN A 209 1.24 -4.60 -16.79
N SER A 210 0.99 -3.34 -16.44
CA SER A 210 1.29 -2.17 -17.26
C SER A 210 2.74 -1.70 -17.16
N SER A 211 3.38 -1.89 -16.00
CA SER A 211 4.72 -1.38 -15.76
C SER A 211 5.84 -2.30 -16.30
N THR A 212 6.85 -1.69 -16.90
CA THR A 212 8.14 -2.33 -17.23
C THR A 212 9.26 -1.96 -16.26
N ASP A 213 9.01 -1.01 -15.34
CA ASP A 213 10.01 -0.50 -14.40
C ASP A 213 10.32 -1.52 -13.30
N GLU A 214 11.60 -1.86 -13.11
CA GLU A 214 12.02 -2.78 -12.04
C GLU A 214 11.74 -2.22 -10.65
N ARG A 215 11.75 -0.90 -10.47
CA ARG A 215 11.46 -0.25 -9.19
C ARG A 215 10.02 -0.51 -8.75
N GLU A 216 9.10 -0.59 -9.70
CA GLU A 216 7.70 -0.92 -9.44
C GLU A 216 7.58 -2.33 -8.87
N LEU A 217 8.14 -3.33 -9.55
CA LEU A 217 8.08 -4.71 -9.09
C LEU A 217 8.84 -4.91 -7.77
N ARG A 218 10.00 -4.25 -7.61
CA ARG A 218 10.75 -4.26 -6.35
C ARG A 218 9.93 -3.71 -5.20
N SER A 219 9.22 -2.60 -5.39
CA SER A 219 8.39 -2.01 -4.33
C SER A 219 7.29 -2.96 -3.86
N VAL A 220 6.73 -3.77 -4.76
CA VAL A 220 5.73 -4.79 -4.41
C VAL A 220 6.34 -5.86 -3.52
N PHE A 221 7.52 -6.38 -3.87
CA PHE A 221 8.24 -7.34 -3.00
C PHE A 221 8.63 -6.75 -1.63
N GLN A 222 8.87 -5.44 -1.55
CA GLN A 222 9.21 -4.76 -0.30
C GLN A 222 8.00 -4.54 0.62
N ILE A 223 6.80 -4.41 0.04
CA ILE A 223 5.59 -4.02 0.76
C ILE A 223 4.75 -5.24 1.17
N LEU A 224 4.63 -6.23 0.28
CA LEU A 224 3.74 -7.36 0.49
C LEU A 224 4.34 -8.40 1.44
N ASP A 225 3.46 -9.08 2.17
CA ASP A 225 3.81 -10.35 2.79
C ASP A 225 3.92 -11.46 1.72
N VAL A 226 4.78 -12.45 1.94
CA VAL A 226 5.06 -13.50 0.94
C VAL A 226 3.82 -14.28 0.52
N ALA A 227 2.89 -14.56 1.45
CA ALA A 227 1.67 -15.29 1.13
C ALA A 227 0.67 -14.45 0.32
N GLN A 228 0.80 -13.12 0.37
CA GLN A 228 -0.07 -12.20 -0.36
C GLN A 228 0.20 -12.20 -1.87
N TRP A 229 1.33 -12.76 -2.30
CA TRP A 229 1.62 -12.95 -3.73
C TRP A 229 0.49 -13.65 -4.45
N LEU A 230 -0.14 -14.65 -3.81
CA LEU A 230 -1.21 -15.46 -4.40
C LEU A 230 -2.51 -14.69 -4.68
N PHE A 231 -2.69 -13.49 -4.12
CA PHE A 231 -3.86 -12.65 -4.40
C PHE A 231 -3.76 -11.85 -5.69
N ILE A 232 -2.56 -11.71 -6.26
CA ILE A 232 -2.35 -11.06 -7.57
C ILE A 232 -2.83 -12.01 -8.67
N ALA A 233 -3.36 -11.50 -9.80
CA ALA A 233 -3.82 -12.37 -10.89
C ALA A 233 -2.66 -13.22 -11.45
N GLU A 234 -2.93 -14.49 -11.75
CA GLU A 234 -1.89 -15.46 -12.13
C GLU A 234 -1.04 -15.02 -13.32
N ALA A 235 -1.67 -14.45 -14.36
CA ALA A 235 -0.96 -13.95 -15.53
C ALA A 235 0.07 -12.85 -15.17
N ASP A 236 -0.28 -11.96 -14.24
CA ASP A 236 0.58 -10.84 -13.81
C ASP A 236 1.69 -11.33 -12.87
N ARG A 237 1.41 -12.35 -12.04
CA ARG A 237 2.45 -13.06 -11.29
C ARG A 237 3.45 -13.71 -12.23
N MET A 238 3.01 -14.55 -13.17
CA MET A 238 3.90 -15.23 -14.12
C MET A 238 4.76 -14.24 -14.93
N ARG A 239 4.17 -13.12 -15.38
CA ARG A 239 4.91 -12.04 -16.04
C ARG A 239 5.99 -11.44 -15.13
N SER A 240 5.65 -11.18 -13.87
CA SER A 240 6.57 -10.62 -12.87
C SER A 240 7.68 -11.61 -12.49
N GLU A 241 7.35 -12.88 -12.32
CA GLU A 241 8.29 -13.98 -12.07
C GLU A 241 9.26 -14.15 -13.23
N ASN A 242 8.78 -14.06 -14.48
CA ASN A 242 9.66 -14.08 -15.65
C ASN A 242 10.64 -12.88 -15.65
N ARG A 243 10.24 -11.70 -15.16
CA ARG A 243 11.15 -10.56 -14.99
C ARG A 243 12.21 -10.84 -13.91
N VAL A 244 11.83 -11.51 -12.82
CA VAL A 244 12.80 -11.98 -11.80
C VAL A 244 13.79 -12.97 -12.43
N ILE A 245 13.32 -13.90 -13.26
CA ILE A 245 14.18 -14.86 -13.98
C ILE A 245 15.18 -14.11 -14.89
N ARG A 246 14.72 -13.13 -15.68
CA ARG A 246 15.62 -12.29 -16.50
C ARG A 246 16.65 -11.53 -15.66
N SER A 247 16.24 -11.06 -14.48
CA SER A 247 17.15 -10.41 -13.54
C SER A 247 18.22 -11.39 -13.02
N ILE A 248 17.87 -12.64 -12.76
CA ILE A 248 18.84 -13.70 -12.41
C ILE A 248 19.77 -14.01 -13.58
N GLU A 249 19.27 -14.07 -14.82
CA GLU A 249 20.10 -14.29 -16.02
C GLU A 249 21.16 -13.19 -16.19
N ALA A 250 20.85 -11.94 -15.83
CA ALA A 250 21.79 -10.83 -15.82
C ALA A 250 22.60 -10.70 -14.50
N GLY A 251 22.29 -11.55 -13.52
CA GLY A 251 22.77 -11.48 -12.14
C GLY A 251 24.27 -11.71 -11.99
N ARG A 252 24.96 -10.80 -11.32
CA ARG A 252 26.41 -10.84 -11.09
C ARG A 252 26.76 -10.23 -9.74
N TYR A 253 27.69 -10.84 -9.02
CA TYR A 253 28.19 -10.39 -7.74
C TYR A 253 29.70 -10.29 -7.78
N SER A 254 30.22 -9.10 -7.46
CA SER A 254 31.66 -8.90 -7.34
C SER A 254 32.06 -9.14 -5.90
N SER A 255 32.70 -10.29 -5.64
CA SER A 255 33.22 -10.65 -4.32
C SER A 255 34.30 -9.66 -3.85
N ALA A 256 35.14 -9.16 -4.76
CA ALA A 256 36.15 -8.13 -4.47
C ALA A 256 35.53 -6.81 -3.99
N LYS A 257 34.44 -6.36 -4.63
CA LYS A 257 33.74 -5.11 -4.29
C LYS A 257 32.64 -5.31 -3.24
N GLY A 258 32.40 -6.55 -2.81
CA GLY A 258 31.36 -6.92 -1.84
C GLY A 258 29.93 -6.57 -2.25
N ARG A 259 29.65 -6.38 -3.55
CA ARG A 259 28.36 -5.84 -4.02
C ARG A 259 27.77 -6.56 -5.23
N CYS A 260 26.45 -6.53 -5.32
CA CYS A 260 25.70 -6.93 -6.50
C CYS A 260 25.95 -5.93 -7.63
N VAL A 261 26.45 -6.40 -8.78
CA VAL A 261 26.74 -5.56 -9.96
C VAL A 261 25.70 -5.71 -11.06
N GLY A 262 24.90 -6.79 -11.03
CA GLY A 262 23.74 -6.99 -11.91
C GLY A 262 22.70 -7.89 -11.26
N GLY A 263 21.44 -7.80 -11.69
CA GLY A 263 20.36 -8.66 -11.20
C GLY A 263 19.73 -8.26 -9.85
N ALA A 264 19.93 -7.01 -9.40
CA ALA A 264 19.51 -6.59 -8.06
C ALA A 264 18.01 -6.85 -7.76
N LEU A 265 17.12 -6.72 -8.75
CA LEU A 265 15.69 -6.99 -8.60
C LEU A 265 15.42 -8.39 -8.04
N ALA A 266 16.06 -9.43 -8.55
CA ALA A 266 15.80 -10.81 -8.10
C ALA A 266 16.14 -11.04 -6.63
N THR A 267 17.12 -10.31 -6.08
CA THR A 267 17.51 -10.44 -4.67
C THR A 267 16.38 -10.04 -3.70
N TRP A 268 15.40 -9.26 -4.18
CA TRP A 268 14.21 -8.88 -3.41
C TRP A 268 13.10 -9.94 -3.45
N ALA A 269 13.14 -10.84 -4.43
CA ALA A 269 12.09 -11.84 -4.66
C ALA A 269 12.33 -13.19 -3.96
N LYS A 270 13.53 -13.41 -3.41
CA LYS A 270 13.97 -14.72 -2.86
C LYS A 270 13.00 -15.34 -1.84
N GLU A 271 12.43 -14.54 -0.95
CA GLU A 271 11.46 -15.00 0.06
C GLU A 271 10.10 -15.42 -0.56
N PHE A 272 9.82 -15.01 -1.79
CA PHE A 272 8.56 -15.30 -2.50
C PHE A 272 8.64 -16.59 -3.32
N PHE A 273 9.82 -17.20 -3.48
CA PHE A 273 10.04 -18.36 -4.35
C PHE A 273 9.10 -19.53 -4.06
N LYS A 274 8.76 -19.75 -2.79
CA LYS A 274 7.79 -20.77 -2.38
C LYS A 274 6.41 -20.60 -3.01
N TYR A 275 6.02 -19.36 -3.34
CA TYR A 275 4.72 -18.99 -3.90
C TYR A 275 4.76 -18.72 -5.41
N PHE A 276 5.92 -18.86 -6.05
CA PHE A 276 6.04 -18.66 -7.50
C PHE A 276 5.36 -19.79 -8.29
N SER A 277 4.80 -19.44 -9.44
CA SER A 277 4.29 -20.39 -10.44
C SER A 277 5.44 -20.97 -11.30
N LEU A 278 6.43 -20.15 -11.66
CA LEU A 278 7.55 -20.50 -12.57
C LEU A 278 8.76 -21.11 -11.84
N LYS A 279 8.54 -21.98 -10.86
CA LYS A 279 9.63 -22.54 -10.02
C LYS A 279 10.66 -23.30 -10.83
N ARG A 280 10.23 -24.04 -11.85
CA ARG A 280 11.12 -24.89 -12.67
C ARG A 280 12.05 -24.05 -13.53
N GLU A 281 11.51 -23.02 -14.17
CA GLU A 281 12.24 -22.07 -15.01
C GLU A 281 13.23 -21.26 -14.17
N LEU A 282 12.79 -20.83 -12.99
CA LEU A 282 13.63 -20.14 -12.02
C LEU A 282 14.80 -21.00 -11.53
N LEU A 283 14.52 -22.25 -11.13
CA LEU A 283 15.55 -23.21 -10.71
C LEU A 283 16.57 -23.49 -11.81
N TYR A 284 16.10 -23.63 -13.06
CA TYR A 284 16.98 -23.81 -14.21
C TYR A 284 17.88 -22.59 -14.45
N SER A 285 17.35 -21.37 -14.31
CA SER A 285 18.13 -20.13 -14.46
C SER A 285 19.22 -20.00 -13.39
N LEU A 286 18.90 -20.34 -12.14
CA LEU A 286 19.87 -20.40 -11.04
C LEU A 286 20.95 -21.46 -11.30
N TYR A 287 20.56 -22.65 -11.75
CA TYR A 287 21.51 -23.68 -12.16
C TYR A 287 22.44 -23.19 -13.27
N ALA A 288 21.90 -22.57 -14.33
CA ALA A 288 22.69 -22.06 -15.45
C ALA A 288 23.69 -20.97 -15.02
N ALA A 289 23.33 -20.15 -14.03
CA ALA A 289 24.26 -19.19 -13.42
C ALA A 289 25.37 -19.90 -12.62
N LEU A 290 25.00 -20.89 -11.80
CA LEU A 290 25.89 -21.67 -10.96
C LEU A 290 26.85 -22.59 -11.75
N SER A 291 26.43 -23.03 -12.94
CA SER A 291 27.23 -23.88 -13.84
C SER A 291 27.86 -23.10 -14.98
N SER A 292 27.90 -21.76 -14.90
CA SER A 292 28.36 -20.92 -16.01
C SER A 292 29.87 -20.91 -16.22
N GLY A 293 30.65 -21.29 -15.19
CA GLY A 293 32.10 -21.14 -15.18
C GLY A 293 32.57 -19.69 -15.04
N VAL A 294 31.65 -18.74 -14.86
CA VAL A 294 31.95 -17.31 -14.64
C VAL A 294 31.83 -17.01 -13.16
N ARG A 295 32.95 -16.58 -12.53
CA ARG A 295 33.02 -16.41 -11.08
C ARG A 295 31.93 -15.49 -10.51
N GLU A 296 31.72 -14.33 -11.12
CA GLU A 296 30.71 -13.37 -10.65
C GLU A 296 29.27 -13.91 -10.71
N ARG A 297 28.99 -14.83 -11.65
CA ARG A 297 27.68 -15.45 -11.82
C ARG A 297 27.45 -16.52 -10.76
N GLU A 298 28.47 -17.32 -10.48
CA GLU A 298 28.41 -18.35 -9.44
C GLU A 298 28.29 -17.74 -8.06
N ASP A 299 29.15 -16.76 -7.74
CA ASP A 299 29.17 -16.08 -6.45
C ASP A 299 27.85 -15.33 -6.21
N TYR A 300 27.18 -14.85 -7.27
CA TYR A 300 25.83 -14.28 -7.18
C TYR A 300 24.80 -15.29 -6.70
N VAL A 301 24.83 -16.53 -7.19
CA VAL A 301 23.93 -17.60 -6.74
C VAL A 301 24.22 -17.99 -5.30
N PHE A 302 25.48 -18.23 -4.97
CA PHE A 302 25.90 -18.57 -3.60
C PHE A 302 25.48 -17.48 -2.60
N LYS A 303 25.73 -16.22 -2.94
CA LYS A 303 25.49 -15.11 -2.02
C LYS A 303 24.01 -14.88 -1.71
N PHE A 304 23.13 -15.04 -2.70
CA PHE A 304 21.76 -14.57 -2.58
C PHE A 304 20.68 -15.66 -2.66
N PHE A 305 20.94 -16.78 -3.33
CA PHE A 305 19.88 -17.70 -3.75
C PHE A 305 20.07 -19.15 -3.32
N PHE A 306 21.30 -19.59 -3.06
CA PHE A 306 21.56 -21.02 -2.79
C PHE A 306 20.65 -21.55 -1.68
N ARG A 307 20.54 -20.83 -0.55
CA ARG A 307 19.68 -21.18 0.60
C ARG A 307 18.17 -21.23 0.34
N TYR A 308 17.70 -20.89 -0.87
CA TYR A 308 16.28 -20.89 -1.25
C TYR A 308 15.97 -21.87 -2.38
N LEU A 309 16.94 -22.73 -2.76
CA LEU A 309 16.72 -23.72 -3.82
C LEU A 309 15.66 -24.76 -3.44
N ASP A 310 15.51 -25.08 -2.16
CA ASP A 310 14.49 -25.98 -1.63
C ASP A 310 13.07 -25.41 -1.66
N ASP A 311 12.89 -24.08 -1.73
CA ASP A 311 11.60 -23.46 -2.02
C ASP A 311 11.12 -23.73 -3.46
N LEU A 312 12.04 -24.09 -4.36
CA LEU A 312 11.78 -24.31 -5.78
C LEU A 312 11.57 -25.78 -6.15
N ALA A 313 12.19 -26.71 -5.43
CA ALA A 313 11.99 -28.14 -5.60
C ALA A 313 12.26 -28.92 -4.30
N ASP A 314 11.46 -29.94 -4.03
CA ASP A 314 11.59 -30.75 -2.80
C ASP A 314 12.92 -31.51 -2.70
N ALA A 315 13.57 -31.78 -3.83
CA ALA A 315 14.89 -32.39 -3.90
C ALA A 315 15.68 -31.87 -5.11
N PRO A 316 17.03 -31.90 -5.07
CA PRO A 316 17.84 -31.44 -6.17
C PRO A 316 17.58 -32.27 -7.45
N PRO A 317 17.31 -31.62 -8.60
CA PRO A 317 17.18 -32.34 -9.87
C PRO A 317 18.47 -33.05 -10.27
N ALA A 318 18.36 -34.07 -11.13
CA ALA A 318 19.49 -34.90 -11.55
C ALA A 318 20.69 -34.11 -12.13
N TYR A 319 20.41 -33.05 -12.90
CA TYR A 319 21.47 -32.18 -13.43
C TYR A 319 22.21 -31.40 -12.33
N PHE A 320 21.50 -30.99 -11.29
CA PHE A 320 22.04 -30.29 -10.13
C PHE A 320 22.89 -31.24 -9.28
N LEU A 321 22.38 -32.45 -9.02
CA LEU A 321 23.10 -33.51 -8.31
C LEU A 321 24.45 -33.82 -8.98
N ARG A 322 24.43 -34.01 -10.31
CA ARG A 322 25.65 -34.31 -11.06
C ARG A 322 26.66 -33.17 -10.93
N HIS A 323 26.23 -31.94 -11.19
CA HIS A 323 27.11 -30.76 -11.14
C HIS A 323 27.73 -30.56 -9.76
N ILE A 324 26.94 -30.60 -8.69
CA ILE A 324 27.47 -30.45 -7.32
C ILE A 324 28.47 -31.54 -6.98
N ARG A 325 28.19 -32.81 -7.32
CA ARG A 325 29.13 -33.91 -7.07
C ARG A 325 30.46 -33.68 -7.78
N GLU A 326 30.42 -33.33 -9.06
CA GLU A 326 31.62 -33.03 -9.83
C GLU A 326 32.43 -31.88 -9.19
N ARG A 327 31.77 -30.83 -8.68
CA ARG A 327 32.44 -29.70 -8.00
C ARG A 327 33.02 -30.07 -6.63
N LEU A 328 32.33 -30.91 -5.86
CA LEU A 328 32.85 -31.43 -4.59
C LEU A 328 34.06 -32.34 -4.81
N GLU A 329 34.02 -33.22 -5.82
CA GLU A 329 35.14 -34.09 -6.20
C GLU A 329 36.36 -33.30 -6.70
N GLN A 330 36.13 -32.14 -7.33
CA GLN A 330 37.16 -31.17 -7.71
C GLN A 330 37.71 -30.35 -6.52
N GLY A 331 37.14 -30.52 -5.32
CA GLY A 331 37.59 -29.81 -4.11
C GLY A 331 37.17 -28.33 -4.05
N ASP A 332 36.07 -27.93 -4.69
CA ASP A 332 35.55 -26.55 -4.62
C ASP A 332 34.86 -26.31 -3.26
N GLU A 333 35.57 -25.63 -2.35
CA GLU A 333 35.12 -25.35 -0.99
C GLU A 333 33.79 -24.58 -0.93
N ARG A 334 33.47 -23.74 -1.93
CA ARG A 334 32.22 -22.96 -1.92
C ARG A 334 30.98 -23.85 -1.93
N TYR A 335 31.02 -24.96 -2.67
CA TYR A 335 29.91 -25.90 -2.73
C TYR A 335 29.77 -26.65 -1.40
N LYS A 336 30.88 -26.98 -0.76
CA LYS A 336 30.89 -27.57 0.58
C LYS A 336 30.29 -26.61 1.59
N GLU A 337 30.78 -25.37 1.67
CA GLU A 337 30.28 -24.34 2.59
C GLU A 337 28.79 -24.09 2.40
N ALA A 338 28.33 -23.98 1.15
CA ALA A 338 26.93 -23.75 0.85
C ALA A 338 26.02 -24.94 1.24
N LEU A 339 26.53 -26.18 1.19
CA LEU A 339 25.82 -27.37 1.67
C LEU A 339 25.85 -27.51 3.20
N ASP A 340 26.97 -27.13 3.83
CA ASP A 340 27.10 -27.09 5.28
C ASP A 340 26.10 -26.08 5.88
N ASP A 341 25.93 -24.91 5.24
CA ASP A 341 24.90 -23.93 5.61
C ASP A 341 23.48 -24.53 5.49
N TYR A 342 23.23 -25.35 4.47
CA TYR A 342 21.94 -26.07 4.32
C TYR A 342 21.68 -27.08 5.43
N LEU A 343 22.70 -27.80 5.90
CA LEU A 343 22.55 -28.75 7.01
C LEU A 343 22.08 -28.06 8.29
N MET A 344 22.44 -26.81 8.48
CA MET A 344 22.07 -26.05 9.67
C MET A 344 20.67 -25.44 9.58
N PHE A 345 20.23 -25.03 8.39
CA PHE A 345 19.04 -24.17 8.24
C PHE A 345 18.05 -24.56 7.14
N GLY A 346 18.35 -25.54 6.29
CA GLY A 346 17.53 -25.91 5.12
C GLY A 346 17.05 -27.37 5.16
N SER A 347 16.47 -27.82 4.03
CA SER A 347 15.95 -29.19 3.93
C SER A 347 17.04 -30.26 3.85
N GLU A 348 16.94 -31.31 4.68
CA GLU A 348 17.82 -32.48 4.64
C GLU A 348 17.82 -33.19 3.26
N SER A 349 16.73 -33.10 2.51
CA SER A 349 16.60 -33.69 1.17
C SER A 349 17.61 -33.10 0.17
N TRP A 350 18.06 -31.87 0.40
CA TRP A 350 19.03 -31.19 -0.45
C TRP A 350 20.48 -31.52 -0.13
N VAL A 351 20.77 -32.07 1.06
CA VAL A 351 22.15 -32.43 1.45
C VAL A 351 22.39 -33.93 1.46
N THR A 352 21.38 -34.73 1.84
CA THR A 352 21.49 -36.19 1.94
C THR A 352 22.15 -36.86 0.71
N PRO A 353 21.86 -36.44 -0.54
CA PRO A 353 22.48 -37.02 -1.73
C PRO A 353 24.01 -36.82 -1.87
N PHE A 354 24.61 -35.98 -1.03
CA PHE A 354 26.02 -35.56 -1.08
C PHE A 354 26.83 -35.97 0.15
N LYS A 355 26.24 -36.68 1.13
CA LYS A 355 26.89 -37.03 2.41
C LYS A 355 28.27 -37.68 2.22
N GLN A 356 28.36 -38.67 1.33
CA GLN A 356 29.62 -39.35 1.05
C GLN A 356 30.68 -38.37 0.51
N GLN A 357 30.33 -37.53 -0.45
CA GLN A 357 31.25 -36.54 -1.03
C GLN A 357 31.69 -35.49 -0.01
N LEU A 358 30.83 -35.12 0.94
CA LEU A 358 31.16 -34.20 2.03
C LEU A 358 32.12 -34.84 3.05
N ASP A 359 31.89 -36.11 3.42
CA ASP A 359 32.75 -36.86 4.35
C ASP A 359 34.15 -37.12 3.78
N GLU A 360 34.23 -37.36 2.46
CA GLU A 360 35.48 -37.63 1.74
C GLU A 360 36.13 -36.36 1.15
N PHE A 361 35.56 -35.17 1.42
CA PHE A 361 35.96 -33.93 0.78
C PHE A 361 37.43 -33.58 1.04
N LYS A 362 38.13 -33.19 -0.03
CA LYS A 362 39.50 -32.66 0.02
C LYS A 362 39.55 -31.35 -0.74
N ALA A 363 39.97 -30.29 -0.06
CA ALA A 363 40.15 -28.99 -0.67
C ALA A 363 41.19 -29.06 -1.81
N SER A 364 40.91 -28.41 -2.93
CA SER A 364 41.89 -28.26 -3.99
C SER A 364 43.04 -27.36 -3.53
N GLU A 365 44.29 -27.78 -3.74
CA GLU A 365 45.50 -26.99 -3.43
C GLU A 365 45.69 -25.79 -4.37
N THR A 366 44.90 -25.70 -5.44
CA THR A 366 44.96 -24.57 -6.38
C THR A 366 43.95 -23.52 -5.91
N PRO A 367 44.37 -22.32 -5.45
CA PRO A 367 43.44 -21.25 -5.17
C PRO A 367 42.61 -20.98 -6.43
N ALA A 368 41.30 -20.84 -6.27
CA ALA A 368 40.43 -20.41 -7.36
C ALA A 368 41.06 -19.20 -8.06
N SER A 369 41.12 -19.23 -9.40
CA SER A 369 41.75 -18.19 -10.21
C SER A 369 41.33 -16.80 -9.74
N PHE A 370 42.28 -16.03 -9.20
CA PHE A 370 42.13 -14.60 -9.10
C PHE A 370 42.10 -14.06 -10.53
N ASP A 371 40.91 -13.80 -11.06
CA ASP A 371 40.78 -12.96 -12.24
C ASP A 371 41.29 -11.58 -11.83
N PHE A 372 42.48 -11.22 -12.31
CA PHE A 372 42.97 -9.86 -12.26
C PHE A 372 42.02 -9.01 -13.12
N ASP A 373 41.37 -8.02 -12.52
CA ASP A 373 40.66 -6.95 -13.26
C ASP A 373 41.74 -6.24 -14.11
N ASP A 374 41.66 -6.36 -15.44
CA ASP A 374 42.55 -5.68 -16.41
C ASP A 374 42.39 -4.12 -16.37
N ASP A 375 41.47 -3.61 -15.54
CA ASP A 375 41.20 -2.19 -15.35
C ASP A 375 42.16 -1.50 -14.33
N ASP A 376 43.08 -2.25 -13.71
CA ASP A 376 44.13 -1.70 -12.81
C ASP A 376 45.50 -1.53 -13.51
N ILE A 377 45.53 -1.32 -14.84
CA ILE A 377 46.74 -0.84 -15.52
C ILE A 377 46.72 0.71 -15.51
N PRO A 378 47.61 1.38 -14.76
CA PRO A 378 47.69 2.83 -14.79
C PRO A 378 48.20 3.28 -16.16
N PHE A 379 47.43 4.11 -16.87
CA PHE A 379 47.94 4.98 -17.92
C PHE A 379 47.67 6.45 -17.57
#